data_AF-A0A7S4K561-F1
#
_entry.id   AF-A0A7S4K561-F1
#
_cell.length_a   1.000
_cell.length_b   1.000
_cell.length_c   1.000
_cell.angle_alpha   90.00
_cell.angle_beta   90.00
_cell.angle_gamma   90.00
#
_symmetry.space_group_name_H-M   'P 1'
#
loop_
_entity.id
_entity.type
_entity.pdbx_description
1 polymer ?
#
loop_
_entity_poly.entity_id
_entity_poly.type
_entity_poly.pdbx_seq_one_letter_code
_entity_poly.pdbx_strand_id
1 'polypeptide(L)'
;MNWFGGKKKKPAASTTSSGAKGGSADPQATIVKLREAISTQEKREAHIQRKMDALTTEAKAKMAKKDKKGAMYTLKRKKLHEQELDKIQNVKMTLETQVFNLESASQNANTFQAMKSGTSAMKKIRTDVGIEKVDDMMDDIREEMEMANEISDAIAQPVDPLLADEDDLLAELEELEAADVEEELTKEPKKHETIDLPAVPSAKLPELQKDEAEELRKLEAELAGL
;
A
#
# COMPACT_ATOMS: atom_id res chain seq x y z
N MET A 1 -45.13 55.97 34.60
CA MET A 1 -43.95 55.27 35.16
C MET A 1 -42.78 55.40 34.18
N ASN A 2 -41.83 56.28 34.48
CA ASN A 2 -40.54 56.33 33.79
C ASN A 2 -39.64 55.22 34.34
N TRP A 3 -39.30 54.24 33.51
CA TRP A 3 -38.28 53.24 33.81
C TRP A 3 -37.36 53.10 32.60
N PHE A 4 -36.39 53.98 32.43
CA PHE A 4 -35.20 53.70 31.62
C PHE A 4 -34.06 54.63 32.07
N GLY A 5 -33.35 54.18 33.11
CA GLY A 5 -32.05 54.69 33.51
C GLY A 5 -30.95 54.07 32.62
N GLY A 6 -30.09 54.94 32.09
CA GLY A 6 -29.10 54.59 31.07
C GLY A 6 -28.01 53.61 31.51
N LYS A 7 -27.51 52.86 30.51
CA LYS A 7 -26.16 52.28 30.55
C LYS A 7 -25.33 52.83 29.39
N LYS A 8 -24.17 53.33 29.77
CA LYS A 8 -23.12 53.97 28.98
C LYS A 8 -22.69 53.11 27.79
N LYS A 9 -22.62 53.71 26.59
CA LYS A 9 -21.89 53.16 25.44
C LYS A 9 -20.39 53.13 25.77
N LYS A 10 -19.78 51.94 25.77
CA LYS A 10 -18.33 51.78 25.56
C LYS A 10 -18.08 51.74 24.05
N PRO A 11 -17.00 52.34 23.51
CA PRO A 11 -16.70 52.23 22.09
C PRO A 11 -16.35 50.77 21.78
N ALA A 12 -17.06 50.20 20.80
CA ALA A 12 -16.71 48.90 20.24
C ALA A 12 -15.34 49.04 19.58
N ALA A 13 -14.35 48.36 20.15
CA ALA A 13 -13.09 48.11 19.47
C ALA A 13 -13.41 47.43 18.14
N SER A 14 -12.96 48.06 17.05
CA SER A 14 -12.92 47.47 15.72
C SER A 14 -11.87 46.36 15.72
N THR A 15 -12.24 45.18 16.23
CA THR A 15 -11.51 43.96 15.91
C THR A 15 -11.92 43.58 14.49
N THR A 16 -11.06 43.96 13.57
CA THR A 16 -10.91 43.40 12.23
C THR A 16 -11.19 41.90 12.25
N SER A 17 -12.37 41.53 11.78
CA SER A 17 -12.62 40.19 11.27
C SER A 17 -11.77 40.02 10.02
N SER A 18 -10.53 39.57 10.19
CA SER A 18 -9.81 38.97 9.07
C SER A 18 -10.56 37.70 8.71
N GLY A 19 -11.48 37.83 7.76
CA GLY A 19 -12.05 36.71 7.05
C GLY A 19 -10.89 35.94 6.42
N ALA A 20 -10.45 34.90 7.11
CA ALA A 20 -9.84 33.77 6.45
C ALA A 20 -10.96 33.16 5.60
N LYS A 21 -11.08 33.66 4.36
CA LYS A 21 -11.66 32.89 3.27
C LYS A 21 -10.97 31.53 3.33
N GLY A 22 -11.67 30.54 3.88
CA GLY A 22 -11.34 29.14 3.67
C GLY A 22 -11.45 28.94 2.16
N GLY A 23 -10.34 29.12 1.46
CA GLY A 23 -10.21 28.68 0.09
C GLY A 23 -10.50 27.20 0.14
N SER A 24 -11.58 26.77 -0.53
CA SER A 24 -11.77 25.36 -0.85
C SER A 24 -10.46 24.88 -1.46
N ALA A 25 -9.71 24.07 -0.71
CA ALA A 25 -8.44 23.56 -1.22
C ALA A 25 -8.78 22.78 -2.48
N ASP A 26 -8.15 23.15 -3.60
CA ASP A 26 -8.29 22.43 -4.85
C ASP A 26 -8.01 20.94 -4.59
N PRO A 27 -8.94 20.02 -4.93
CA PRO A 27 -8.77 18.59 -4.63
C PRO A 27 -7.47 18.05 -5.22
N GLN A 28 -7.10 18.50 -6.41
CA GLN A 28 -5.88 18.11 -7.12
C GLN A 28 -4.64 18.61 -6.38
N ALA A 29 -4.59 19.89 -6.01
CA ALA A 29 -3.51 20.41 -5.17
C ALA A 29 -3.40 19.71 -3.82
N THR A 30 -4.52 19.25 -3.25
CA THR A 30 -4.54 18.49 -1.99
C THR A 30 -4.00 17.09 -2.16
N ILE A 31 -4.38 16.39 -3.24
CA ILE A 31 -3.85 15.07 -3.61
C ILE A 31 -2.33 15.13 -3.78
N VAL A 32 -1.81 16.16 -4.46
CA VAL A 32 -0.35 16.34 -4.63
C VAL A 32 0.36 16.45 -3.26
N LYS A 33 -0.16 17.26 -2.34
CA LYS A 33 0.41 17.39 -0.99
C LYS A 33 0.37 16.09 -0.19
N LEU A 34 -0.71 15.33 -0.31
CA LEU A 34 -0.82 14.01 0.34
C LEU A 34 0.22 13.04 -0.22
N ARG A 35 0.41 13.00 -1.54
CA ARG A 35 1.45 12.17 -2.19
C ARG A 35 2.87 12.60 -1.80
N GLU A 36 3.13 13.90 -1.67
CA GLU A 36 4.41 14.41 -1.12
C GLU A 36 4.64 13.97 0.33
N ALA A 37 3.57 13.96 1.15
CA ALA A 37 3.63 13.46 2.52
C ALA A 37 3.93 11.95 2.56
N ILE A 38 3.29 11.15 1.69
CA ILE A 38 3.58 9.71 1.52
C ILE A 38 5.07 9.51 1.17
N SER A 39 5.58 10.22 0.15
CA SER A 39 7.00 10.14 -0.23
C SER A 39 7.96 10.51 0.92
N THR A 40 7.55 11.46 1.77
CA THR A 40 8.32 11.81 2.97
C THR A 40 8.31 10.67 3.99
N GLN A 41 7.19 9.98 4.18
CA GLN A 41 7.11 8.82 5.05
C GLN A 41 7.92 7.64 4.51
N GLU A 42 7.94 7.38 3.20
CA GLU A 42 8.79 6.34 2.58
C GLU A 42 10.28 6.59 2.82
N LYS A 43 10.73 7.85 2.72
CA LYS A 43 12.12 8.21 3.03
C LYS A 43 12.44 7.96 4.51
N ARG A 44 11.48 8.21 5.41
CA ARG A 44 11.63 7.92 6.85
C ARG A 44 11.65 6.42 7.11
N GLU A 45 10.77 5.67 6.48
CA GLU A 45 10.69 4.21 6.53
C GLU A 45 12.04 3.59 6.17
N ALA A 46 12.59 3.95 5.00
CA ALA A 46 13.90 3.48 4.55
C ALA A 46 15.04 3.84 5.53
N HIS A 47 14.98 5.01 6.16
CA HIS A 47 15.97 5.41 7.17
C HIS A 47 15.86 4.59 8.46
N ILE A 48 14.65 4.32 8.93
CA ILE A 48 14.40 3.48 10.11
C ILE A 48 14.82 2.04 9.84
N GLN A 49 14.52 1.50 8.65
CA GLN A 49 14.94 0.16 8.26
C GLN A 49 16.48 0.02 8.28
N ARG A 50 17.21 0.95 7.67
CA ARG A 50 18.69 0.96 7.71
C ARG A 50 19.24 1.00 9.14
N LYS A 51 18.60 1.75 10.04
CA LYS A 51 18.99 1.77 11.46
C LYS A 51 18.75 0.42 12.13
N MET A 52 17.64 -0.23 11.83
CA MET A 52 17.35 -1.58 12.34
C MET A 52 18.37 -2.62 11.85
N ASP A 53 18.77 -2.55 10.58
CA ASP A 53 19.78 -3.44 10.01
C ASP A 53 21.16 -3.23 10.65
N ALA A 54 21.53 -1.98 10.88
CA ALA A 54 22.76 -1.63 11.59
C ALA A 54 22.75 -2.16 13.04
N LEU A 55 21.63 -2.02 13.76
CA LEU A 55 21.47 -2.55 15.12
C LEU A 55 21.47 -4.08 15.16
N THR A 56 20.91 -4.73 14.13
CA THR A 56 20.98 -6.19 13.96
C THR A 56 22.43 -6.65 13.84
N THR A 57 23.20 -5.97 13.01
CA THR A 57 24.63 -6.25 12.81
C THR A 57 25.44 -6.00 14.09
N GLU A 58 25.18 -4.90 14.79
CA GLU A 58 25.81 -4.58 16.07
C GLU A 58 25.49 -5.63 17.14
N ALA A 59 24.23 -6.09 17.24
CA ALA A 59 23.83 -7.10 18.19
C ALA A 59 24.53 -8.45 17.92
N LYS A 60 24.63 -8.87 16.65
CA LYS A 60 25.38 -10.07 16.24
C LYS A 60 26.87 -9.96 16.61
N ALA A 61 27.49 -8.81 16.36
CA ALA A 61 28.90 -8.58 16.71
C ALA A 61 29.14 -8.63 18.23
N LYS A 62 28.22 -8.11 19.05
CA LYS A 62 28.31 -8.21 20.52
C LYS A 62 28.13 -9.64 21.02
N MET A 63 27.22 -10.40 20.41
CA MET A 63 27.06 -11.83 20.71
C MET A 63 28.32 -12.64 20.39
N ALA A 64 28.98 -12.38 19.26
CA ALA A 64 30.24 -13.02 18.90
C ALA A 64 31.36 -12.75 19.92
N LYS A 65 31.35 -11.57 20.56
CA LYS A 65 32.25 -11.20 21.66
C LYS A 65 31.80 -11.70 23.04
N LYS A 66 30.78 -12.56 23.11
CA LYS A 66 30.15 -13.08 24.34
C LYS A 66 29.55 -11.99 25.25
N ASP A 67 29.31 -10.78 24.73
CA ASP A 67 28.63 -9.69 25.45
C ASP A 67 27.10 -9.80 25.29
N LYS A 68 26.51 -10.71 26.07
CA LYS A 68 25.06 -10.97 26.05
C LYS A 68 24.24 -9.76 26.53
N LYS A 69 24.75 -9.01 27.52
CA LYS A 69 24.03 -7.84 28.08
C LYS A 69 24.00 -6.70 27.07
N GLY A 70 25.12 -6.41 26.42
CA GLY A 70 25.21 -5.40 25.38
C GLY A 70 24.36 -5.74 24.15
N ALA A 71 24.36 -7.02 23.73
CA ALA A 71 23.52 -7.48 22.62
C ALA A 71 22.02 -7.31 22.94
N MET A 72 21.59 -7.70 24.15
CA MET A 72 20.20 -7.52 24.58
C MET A 72 19.79 -6.04 24.63
N TYR A 73 20.68 -5.15 25.08
CA TYR A 73 20.42 -3.70 25.05
C TYR A 73 20.28 -3.18 23.62
N THR A 74 21.13 -3.60 22.69
CA THR A 74 21.04 -3.24 21.27
C THR A 74 19.73 -3.74 20.64
N LEU A 75 19.30 -4.97 20.95
CA LEU A 75 18.00 -5.49 20.49
C LEU A 75 16.81 -4.70 21.04
N LYS A 76 16.86 -4.25 22.30
CA LYS A 76 15.82 -3.35 22.85
C LYS A 76 15.73 -2.04 22.07
N ARG A 77 16.87 -1.46 21.66
CA ARG A 77 16.89 -0.28 20.79
C ARG A 77 16.31 -0.56 19.40
N LYS A 78 16.59 -1.73 18.83
CA LYS A 78 15.99 -2.17 17.55
C LYS A 78 14.47 -2.24 17.67
N LYS A 79 13.94 -2.79 18.77
CA LYS A 79 12.50 -2.90 19.01
C LYS A 79 11.78 -1.55 19.11
N LEU A 80 12.44 -0.50 19.57
CA LEU A 80 11.88 0.86 19.53
C LEU A 80 11.76 1.41 18.10
N HIS A 81 12.67 1.01 17.21
CA HIS A 81 12.59 1.36 15.79
C HIS A 81 11.55 0.53 15.04
N GLU A 82 11.36 -0.74 15.40
CA GLU A 82 10.25 -1.57 14.90
C GLU A 82 8.90 -0.91 15.21
N GLN A 83 8.68 -0.47 16.45
CA GLN A 83 7.46 0.25 16.82
C GLN A 83 7.26 1.57 16.05
N GLU A 84 8.35 2.23 15.67
CA GLU A 84 8.27 3.45 14.87
C GLU A 84 7.95 3.14 13.40
N LEU A 85 8.49 2.03 12.87
CA LEU A 85 8.19 1.52 11.54
C LEU A 85 6.69 1.22 11.40
N ASP A 86 6.12 0.51 12.39
CA ASP A 86 4.69 0.19 12.41
C ASP A 86 3.82 1.46 12.36
N LYS A 87 4.20 2.53 13.08
CA LYS A 87 3.48 3.81 13.03
C LYS A 87 3.60 4.46 11.66
N ILE A 88 4.78 4.44 11.05
CA ILE A 88 4.99 5.01 9.71
C ILE A 88 4.10 4.30 8.70
N GLN A 89 4.03 2.97 8.74
CA GLN A 89 3.17 2.17 7.87
C GLN A 89 1.69 2.50 8.04
N ASN A 90 1.21 2.59 9.29
CA ASN A 90 -0.17 3.00 9.59
C ASN A 90 -0.50 4.41 9.04
N VAL A 91 0.44 5.35 9.18
CA VAL A 91 0.29 6.71 8.64
C VAL A 91 0.25 6.71 7.11
N LYS A 92 1.12 5.93 6.45
CA LYS A 92 1.11 5.79 4.98
C LYS A 92 -0.24 5.27 4.49
N MET A 93 -0.73 4.16 5.04
CA MET A 93 -2.03 3.58 4.68
C MET A 93 -3.17 4.59 4.86
N THR A 94 -3.14 5.38 5.94
CA THR A 94 -4.12 6.44 6.18
C THR A 94 -4.07 7.52 5.09
N LEU A 95 -2.87 7.95 4.68
CA LEU A 95 -2.69 8.96 3.64
C LEU A 95 -3.10 8.43 2.25
N GLU A 96 -2.78 7.18 1.93
CA GLU A 96 -3.17 6.50 0.69
C GLU A 96 -4.70 6.40 0.60
N THR A 97 -5.37 6.00 1.68
CA THR A 97 -6.83 5.99 1.78
C THR A 97 -7.43 7.38 1.54
N GLN A 98 -6.80 8.44 2.06
CA GLN A 98 -7.26 9.82 1.82
C GLN A 98 -7.09 10.26 0.37
N VAL A 99 -6.01 9.86 -0.29
CA VAL A 99 -5.79 10.12 -1.72
C VAL A 99 -6.89 9.44 -2.53
N PHE A 100 -7.13 8.15 -2.29
CA PHE A 100 -8.19 7.39 -2.97
C PHE A 100 -9.57 8.04 -2.78
N ASN A 101 -9.92 8.39 -1.55
CA ASN A 101 -11.20 9.03 -1.24
C ASN A 101 -11.38 10.39 -1.93
N LEU A 102 -10.30 11.19 -2.02
CA LEU A 102 -10.34 12.48 -2.72
C LEU A 102 -10.48 12.31 -4.24
N GLU A 103 -9.81 11.32 -4.82
CA GLU A 103 -9.91 10.99 -6.24
C GLU A 103 -11.34 10.54 -6.58
N SER A 104 -11.91 9.63 -5.79
CA SER A 104 -13.30 9.20 -5.92
C SER A 104 -14.28 10.37 -5.77
N ALA A 105 -14.09 11.23 -4.76
CA ALA A 105 -14.93 12.41 -4.56
C ALA A 105 -14.83 13.40 -5.74
N SER A 106 -13.65 13.58 -6.32
CA SER A 106 -13.43 14.42 -7.50
C SER A 106 -14.17 13.87 -8.72
N GLN A 107 -14.11 12.55 -8.94
CA GLN A 107 -14.84 11.88 -10.01
C GLN A 107 -16.36 12.02 -9.84
N ASN A 108 -16.87 11.78 -8.62
CA ASN A 108 -18.28 11.95 -8.30
C ASN A 108 -18.75 13.39 -8.53
N ALA A 109 -17.92 14.39 -8.17
CA ALA A 109 -18.21 15.79 -8.44
C ALA A 109 -18.29 16.09 -9.94
N ASN A 110 -17.41 15.50 -10.76
CA ASN A 110 -17.45 15.65 -12.22
C ASN A 110 -18.71 15.02 -12.83
N THR A 111 -19.07 13.80 -12.40
CA THR A 111 -20.32 13.14 -12.82
C THR A 111 -21.53 14.00 -12.47
N PHE A 112 -21.58 14.53 -11.24
CA PHE A 112 -22.65 15.42 -10.82
C PHE A 112 -22.73 16.71 -11.67
N GLN A 113 -21.59 17.30 -12.02
CA GLN A 113 -21.55 18.46 -12.92
C GLN A 113 -22.08 18.13 -14.32
N ALA A 114 -21.75 16.96 -14.87
CA ALA A 114 -22.28 16.50 -16.15
C ALA A 114 -23.81 16.30 -16.09
N MET A 115 -24.31 15.64 -15.04
CA MET A 115 -25.76 15.47 -14.81
C MET A 115 -26.48 16.82 -14.70
N LYS A 116 -25.89 17.79 -14.00
CA LYS A 116 -26.43 19.15 -13.88
C LYS A 116 -26.48 19.85 -15.24
N SER A 117 -25.43 19.73 -16.04
CA SER A 117 -25.38 20.28 -17.41
C SER A 117 -26.46 19.66 -18.29
N GLY A 118 -26.59 18.33 -18.29
CA GLY A 118 -27.64 17.61 -19.01
C GLY A 118 -29.05 18.05 -18.58
N THR A 119 -29.28 18.17 -17.28
CA THR A 119 -30.57 18.66 -16.73
C THR A 119 -30.87 20.10 -17.20
N SER A 120 -29.88 20.98 -17.21
CA SER A 120 -30.02 22.34 -17.71
C SER A 120 -30.30 22.40 -19.21
N ALA A 121 -29.65 21.56 -20.02
CA ALA A 121 -29.91 21.45 -21.45
C ALA A 121 -31.33 20.93 -21.72
N MET A 122 -31.76 19.89 -21.00
CA MET A 122 -33.13 19.37 -21.07
C MET A 122 -34.16 20.44 -20.72
N LYS A 123 -33.96 21.22 -19.65
CA LYS A 123 -34.84 22.34 -19.28
C LYS A 123 -34.94 23.40 -20.38
N LYS A 124 -33.84 23.68 -21.08
CA LYS A 124 -33.83 24.65 -22.17
C LYS A 124 -34.64 24.14 -23.37
N ILE A 125 -34.42 22.89 -23.80
CA ILE A 125 -35.22 22.23 -24.84
C ILE A 125 -36.71 22.27 -24.45
N ARG A 126 -37.01 21.98 -23.17
CA ARG A 126 -38.36 22.05 -22.58
C ARG A 126 -39.04 23.40 -22.77
N THR A 127 -38.26 24.48 -22.67
CA THR A 127 -38.75 25.86 -22.80
C THR A 127 -38.89 26.26 -24.27
N ASP A 128 -37.95 25.83 -25.12
CA ASP A 128 -37.90 26.21 -26.55
C ASP A 128 -38.94 25.47 -27.42
N VAL A 129 -39.32 24.23 -27.07
CA VAL A 129 -40.27 23.38 -27.84
C VAL A 129 -41.74 23.62 -27.47
N GLY A 130 -42.01 24.28 -26.33
CA GLY A 130 -43.36 24.53 -25.80
C GLY A 130 -43.83 23.41 -24.85
N ILE A 131 -44.32 23.79 -23.67
CA ILE A 131 -44.62 22.89 -22.53
C ILE A 131 -45.60 21.75 -22.89
N GLU A 132 -46.56 21.98 -23.78
CA GLU A 132 -47.59 20.98 -24.12
C GLU A 132 -47.04 19.79 -24.93
N LYS A 133 -46.15 20.02 -25.91
CA LYS A 133 -45.52 18.92 -26.69
C LYS A 133 -44.42 18.18 -25.93
N VAL A 134 -44.03 18.76 -24.80
CA VAL A 134 -42.94 18.32 -23.97
C VAL A 134 -43.38 17.30 -22.93
N ASP A 135 -44.61 17.40 -22.42
CA ASP A 135 -45.12 16.41 -21.47
C ASP A 135 -45.32 15.08 -22.19
N ASP A 136 -45.91 15.07 -23.40
CA ASP A 136 -45.97 13.88 -24.26
C ASP A 136 -44.56 13.28 -24.52
N MET A 137 -43.60 14.12 -24.91
CA MET A 137 -42.24 13.65 -25.15
C MET A 137 -41.51 13.20 -23.87
N MET A 138 -41.84 13.75 -22.70
CA MET A 138 -41.24 13.35 -21.44
C MET A 138 -41.83 12.06 -20.89
N ASP A 139 -43.08 11.76 -21.21
CA ASP A 139 -43.66 10.45 -20.95
C ASP A 139 -43.04 9.40 -21.88
N ASP A 140 -42.87 9.69 -23.18
CA ASP A 140 -42.13 8.82 -24.11
C ASP A 140 -40.67 8.59 -23.67
N ILE A 141 -39.97 9.64 -23.21
CA ILE A 141 -38.59 9.53 -22.69
C ILE A 141 -38.55 8.75 -21.38
N ARG A 142 -39.57 8.86 -20.51
CA ARG A 142 -39.64 8.06 -19.28
C ARG A 142 -39.85 6.59 -19.60
N GLU A 143 -40.74 6.26 -20.53
CA GLU A 143 -40.91 4.88 -21.00
C GLU A 143 -39.61 4.31 -21.57
N GLU A 144 -38.88 5.09 -22.39
CA GLU A 144 -37.59 4.66 -22.93
C GLU A 144 -36.47 4.59 -21.88
N MET A 145 -36.42 5.50 -20.91
CA MET A 145 -35.46 5.42 -19.81
C MET A 145 -35.78 4.27 -18.85
N GLU A 146 -37.06 3.95 -18.63
CA GLU A 146 -37.47 2.77 -17.88
C GLU A 146 -37.10 1.49 -18.62
N MET A 147 -37.33 1.42 -19.94
CA MET A 147 -36.84 0.31 -20.77
C MET A 147 -35.31 0.20 -20.74
N ALA A 148 -34.60 1.31 -20.87
CA ALA A 148 -33.15 1.32 -20.82
C ALA A 148 -32.62 0.88 -19.44
N ASN A 149 -33.27 1.29 -18.35
CA ASN A 149 -32.94 0.82 -17.00
C ASN A 149 -33.32 -0.65 -16.81
N GLU A 150 -34.44 -1.14 -17.36
CA GLU A 150 -34.84 -2.54 -17.29
C GLU A 150 -33.88 -3.43 -18.09
N ILE A 151 -33.36 -2.94 -19.22
CA ILE A 151 -32.27 -3.56 -19.98
C ILE A 151 -30.96 -3.48 -19.19
N SER A 152 -30.65 -2.33 -18.58
CA SER A 152 -29.44 -2.18 -17.78
C SER A 152 -29.48 -3.04 -16.54
N ASP A 153 -30.62 -3.23 -15.88
CA ASP A 153 -30.84 -4.11 -14.73
C ASP A 153 -30.84 -5.59 -15.16
N ALA A 154 -31.33 -5.91 -16.36
CA ALA A 154 -31.19 -7.24 -16.94
C ALA A 154 -29.74 -7.59 -17.29
N ILE A 155 -28.91 -6.60 -17.65
CA ILE A 155 -27.47 -6.74 -17.93
C ILE A 155 -26.64 -6.66 -16.64
N ALA A 156 -27.05 -5.81 -15.69
CA ALA A 156 -26.41 -5.58 -14.40
C ALA A 156 -26.95 -6.52 -13.32
N GLN A 157 -27.86 -7.44 -13.66
CA GLN A 157 -28.08 -8.66 -12.88
C GLN A 157 -26.70 -9.22 -12.54
N PRO A 158 -26.27 -9.12 -11.28
CA PRO A 158 -24.88 -9.35 -10.96
C PRO A 158 -24.55 -10.83 -11.20
N VAL A 159 -23.59 -11.09 -12.09
CA VAL A 159 -22.55 -12.05 -11.72
C VAL A 159 -21.66 -11.23 -10.77
N ASP A 160 -22.06 -11.18 -9.50
CA ASP A 160 -21.55 -10.24 -8.51
C ASP A 160 -20.02 -10.32 -8.38
N PRO A 161 -19.25 -9.28 -8.75
CA PRO A 161 -17.80 -9.24 -8.52
C PRO A 161 -17.42 -9.11 -7.04
N LEU A 162 -18.37 -8.71 -6.17
CA LEU A 162 -18.20 -8.67 -4.71
C LEU A 162 -18.54 -10.01 -4.03
N LEU A 163 -18.96 -11.03 -4.80
CA LEU A 163 -18.96 -12.44 -4.38
C LEU A 163 -17.66 -13.15 -4.78
N ALA A 164 -16.62 -12.45 -5.23
CA ALA A 164 -15.31 -13.06 -5.33
C ALA A 164 -14.93 -13.56 -3.93
N ASP A 165 -14.84 -14.89 -3.78
CA ASP A 165 -14.48 -15.53 -2.53
C ASP A 165 -13.10 -15.01 -2.12
N GLU A 166 -12.88 -14.82 -0.82
CA GLU A 166 -11.56 -14.44 -0.31
C GLU A 166 -10.51 -15.50 -0.73
N ASP A 167 -10.95 -16.76 -0.86
CA ASP A 167 -10.15 -17.87 -1.38
C ASP A 167 -9.83 -17.73 -2.88
N ASP A 168 -10.75 -17.22 -3.70
CA ASP A 168 -10.52 -16.98 -5.14
C ASP A 168 -9.53 -15.83 -5.36
N LEU A 169 -9.63 -14.77 -4.54
CA LEU A 169 -8.70 -13.63 -4.60
C LEU A 169 -7.30 -14.01 -4.07
N LEU A 170 -7.22 -14.89 -3.07
CA LEU A 170 -5.96 -15.45 -2.59
C LEU A 170 -5.30 -16.31 -3.67
N ALA A 171 -6.07 -17.12 -4.39
CA ALA A 171 -5.55 -17.94 -5.49
C ALA A 171 -5.01 -17.07 -6.64
N GLU A 172 -5.71 -16.01 -7.02
CA GLU A 172 -5.23 -15.06 -8.05
C GLU A 172 -3.94 -14.35 -7.60
N LEU A 173 -3.86 -13.99 -6.31
CA LEU A 173 -2.65 -13.39 -5.75
C LEU A 173 -1.45 -14.36 -5.78
N GLU A 174 -1.66 -15.63 -5.43
CA GLU A 174 -0.61 -16.66 -5.52
C GLU A 174 -0.16 -16.90 -6.96
N GLU A 175 -1.07 -16.83 -7.94
CA GLU A 175 -0.73 -16.96 -9.36
C GLU A 175 0.14 -15.79 -9.84
N LEU A 176 -0.16 -14.56 -9.43
CA LEU A 176 0.66 -13.38 -9.74
C LEU A 176 2.06 -13.47 -9.11
N GLU A 177 2.17 -13.92 -7.86
CA GLU A 177 3.47 -14.13 -7.20
C GLU A 177 4.30 -15.21 -7.90
N ALA A 178 3.67 -16.31 -8.33
CA ALA A 178 4.34 -17.36 -9.09
C ALA A 178 4.84 -16.87 -10.44
N ALA A 179 4.05 -16.05 -11.15
CA ALA A 179 4.43 -15.46 -12.42
C ALA A 179 5.64 -14.51 -12.29
N ASP A 180 5.69 -13.69 -11.24
CA ASP A 180 6.83 -12.81 -10.96
C ASP A 180 8.11 -13.61 -10.64
N VAL A 181 7.98 -14.70 -9.87
CA VAL A 181 9.11 -15.60 -9.56
C VAL A 181 9.60 -16.34 -10.80
N GLU A 182 8.70 -16.81 -11.67
CA GLU A 182 9.07 -17.41 -12.96
C GLU A 182 9.76 -16.39 -13.87
N GLU A 183 9.30 -15.14 -13.90
CA GLU A 183 9.97 -14.05 -14.62
C GLU A 183 11.37 -13.76 -14.04
N GLU A 184 11.54 -13.86 -12.72
CA GLU A 184 12.84 -13.70 -12.07
C GLU A 184 13.80 -14.86 -12.34
N LEU A 185 13.29 -16.10 -12.41
CA LEU A 185 14.06 -17.30 -12.71
C LEU A 185 14.41 -17.45 -14.21
N THR A 186 13.57 -16.89 -15.09
CA THR A 186 13.80 -16.87 -16.55
C THR A 186 14.69 -15.70 -17.00
N LYS A 187 14.94 -14.71 -16.11
CA LYS A 187 16.03 -13.74 -16.32
C LYS A 187 17.35 -14.50 -16.33
N GLU A 188 17.92 -14.63 -17.52
CA GLU A 188 19.21 -15.29 -17.75
C GLU A 188 20.24 -14.87 -16.68
N PRO A 189 20.97 -15.81 -16.06
CA PRO A 189 22.03 -15.45 -15.15
C PRO A 189 23.00 -14.55 -15.92
N LYS A 190 23.18 -13.31 -15.44
CA LYS A 190 24.23 -12.41 -15.95
C LYS A 190 25.50 -13.25 -16.05
N LYS A 191 25.99 -13.44 -17.28
CA LYS A 191 27.17 -14.26 -17.61
C LYS A 191 28.14 -14.23 -16.45
N HIS A 192 28.20 -15.34 -15.71
CA HIS A 192 29.23 -15.52 -14.71
C HIS A 192 30.57 -15.26 -15.41
N GLU A 193 31.30 -14.25 -14.94
CA GLU A 193 32.73 -14.16 -15.19
C GLU A 193 33.30 -15.55 -14.92
N THR A 194 34.08 -16.05 -15.87
CA THR A 194 34.72 -17.36 -15.80
C THR A 194 35.49 -17.44 -14.49
N ILE A 195 34.92 -18.13 -13.50
CA ILE A 195 35.65 -18.49 -12.29
C ILE A 195 36.66 -19.54 -12.75
N ASP A 196 37.93 -19.15 -12.84
CA ASP A 196 39.04 -20.07 -13.01
C ASP A 196 39.06 -21.01 -11.80
N LEU A 197 38.44 -22.18 -11.97
CA LEU A 197 38.49 -23.24 -10.99
C LEU A 197 39.94 -23.73 -10.89
N PRO A 198 40.50 -23.85 -9.67
CA PRO A 198 41.86 -24.33 -9.51
C PRO A 198 41.96 -25.77 -10.04
N ALA A 199 43.03 -26.05 -10.78
CA ALA A 199 43.28 -27.36 -11.36
C ALA A 199 43.31 -28.44 -10.27
N VAL A 200 42.61 -29.55 -10.53
CA VAL A 200 42.51 -30.70 -9.61
C VAL A 200 43.91 -31.27 -9.37
N PRO A 201 44.35 -31.49 -8.12
CA PRO A 201 45.68 -32.03 -7.85
C PRO A 201 45.85 -33.42 -8.45
N SER A 202 46.80 -33.58 -9.38
CA SER A 202 47.18 -34.89 -9.95
C SER A 202 48.23 -35.63 -9.11
N ALA A 203 48.33 -35.32 -7.82
CA ALA A 203 49.25 -36.00 -6.92
C ALA A 203 48.72 -37.43 -6.65
N LYS A 204 49.55 -38.43 -6.95
CA LYS A 204 49.29 -39.84 -6.66
C LYS A 204 48.98 -39.97 -5.16
N LEU A 205 47.80 -40.52 -4.82
CA LEU A 205 47.40 -40.72 -3.43
C LEU A 205 48.48 -41.51 -2.67
N PRO A 206 48.78 -41.14 -1.41
CA PRO A 206 49.63 -41.96 -0.55
C PRO A 206 49.05 -43.37 -0.45
N GLU A 207 49.89 -44.40 -0.65
CA GLU A 207 49.50 -45.77 -0.35
C GLU A 207 49.13 -45.86 1.14
N LEU A 208 47.91 -46.32 1.42
CA LEU A 208 47.47 -46.67 2.77
C LEU A 208 48.54 -47.54 3.42
N GLN A 209 49.10 -47.05 4.53
CA GLN A 209 50.04 -47.80 5.34
C GLN A 209 49.32 -49.08 5.79
N LYS A 210 49.95 -50.24 5.55
CA LYS A 210 49.41 -51.58 5.83
C LYS A 210 48.96 -51.77 7.29
N ASP A 211 49.38 -50.86 8.16
CA ASP A 211 49.16 -50.87 9.59
C ASP A 211 47.68 -50.60 9.96
N GLU A 212 46.96 -49.74 9.22
CA GLU A 212 45.52 -49.49 9.48
C GLU A 212 44.63 -50.70 9.14
N ALA A 213 45.02 -51.50 8.15
CA ALA A 213 44.27 -52.70 7.78
C ALA A 213 44.44 -53.83 8.82
N GLU A 214 45.59 -53.90 9.50
CA GLU A 214 45.79 -54.83 10.62
C GLU A 214 45.07 -54.38 11.89
N GLU A 215 44.99 -53.07 12.15
CA GLU A 215 44.22 -52.53 13.27
C GLU A 215 42.71 -52.76 13.11
N LEU A 216 42.16 -52.57 11.90
CA LEU A 216 40.75 -52.87 11.60
C LEU A 216 40.43 -54.37 11.77
N ARG A 217 41.35 -55.25 11.35
CA ARG A 217 41.19 -56.70 11.54
C ARG A 217 41.20 -57.12 13.02
N LYS A 218 42.00 -56.45 13.86
CA LYS A 218 41.99 -56.69 15.31
C LYS A 218 40.68 -56.25 15.95
N LEU A 219 40.14 -55.09 15.54
CA LEU A 219 38.87 -54.56 16.03
C LEU A 219 37.67 -55.46 15.64
N GLU A 220 37.63 -55.98 14.42
CA GLU A 220 36.59 -56.93 14.00
C GLU A 220 36.66 -58.26 14.77
N ALA A 221 37.86 -58.77 15.06
CA ALA A 221 38.03 -59.99 15.83
C ALA A 221 37.59 -59.84 17.30
N GLU A 222 37.75 -58.64 17.87
CA GLU A 222 37.32 -58.31 19.24
C GLU A 222 35.78 -58.19 19.34
N LEU A 223 35.13 -57.63 18.31
CA LEU A 223 33.67 -57.53 18.26
C LEU A 223 32.97 -58.85 17.94
N ALA A 224 33.61 -59.77 17.20
CA ALA A 224 33.06 -61.09 16.88
C ALA A 224 33.21 -62.12 18.03
N GLY A 225 33.90 -61.75 19.11
CA GLY A 225 34.16 -62.61 20.27
C GLY A 225 33.31 -62.29 21.51
N LEU A 226 32.28 -61.44 21.39
CA LEU A 226 31.36 -61.03 22.46
C LEU A 226 29.92 -61.50 22.19
#